data_AF-A0A957GQF7-F1
#
_entry.id   AF-A0A957GQF7-F1
#
_cell.length_a   1.000
_cell.length_b   1.000
_cell.length_c   1.000
_cell.angle_alpha   90.00
_cell.angle_beta   90.00
_cell.angle_gamma   90.00
#
_symmetry.space_group_name_H-M   'P 1'
#
loop_
_entity.id
_entity.type
_entity.pdbx_description
1 polymer ?
#
loop_
_entity_poly.entity_id
_entity_poly.type
_entity_poly.pdbx_seq_one_letter_code
_entity_poly.pdbx_strand_id
1 'polypeptide(L)'
;FERLAAYNRVHQERPLAIVYHVGESFYDKSLESTIRWCHEVALMGARRLGHAIVLGLDPAVAIARRPFAHVQEPVSERLDQIRYDLAHRQALRRYGVAVDEDALLAEEKRLRQRKGDEVVERPFTPQRLADIRQRQQLVLDDLARLGTVIECCPTGNRLIAGIPDPRHHPVHRFLAHPVNLAICTDNPGNFATTLADEIGWVLHHTHYTSQTLLARLGNPRRFGLPYGEHTML
;
A
#
# COMPACT_ATOMS: atom_id res chain seq x y z
N PHE A 1 18.16 -2.67 0.57
CA PHE A 1 18.09 -1.21 0.41
C PHE A 1 19.41 -0.48 0.67
N GLU A 2 20.19 -0.84 1.71
CA GLU A 2 21.49 -0.18 1.99
C GLU A 2 22.50 -0.23 0.84
N ARG A 3 22.64 -1.40 0.18
CA ARG A 3 23.50 -1.54 -1.01
C ARG A 3 23.06 -0.64 -2.17
N LEU A 4 21.75 -0.50 -2.37
CA LEU A 4 21.18 0.41 -3.36
C LEU A 4 21.50 1.87 -3.02
N ALA A 5 21.35 2.25 -1.75
CA ALA A 5 21.70 3.59 -1.29
C ALA A 5 23.20 3.87 -1.48
N ALA A 6 24.06 2.90 -1.18
CA ALA A 6 25.50 3.00 -1.42
C ALA A 6 25.82 3.14 -2.91
N TYR A 7 25.18 2.35 -3.78
CA TYR A 7 25.32 2.46 -5.24
C TYR A 7 24.91 3.85 -5.73
N ASN A 8 23.72 4.34 -5.34
CA ASN A 8 23.21 5.65 -5.78
C ASN A 8 24.05 6.83 -5.30
N ARG A 9 24.76 6.71 -4.17
CA ARG A 9 25.72 7.74 -3.72
C ARG A 9 26.92 7.87 -4.66
N VAL A 10 27.36 6.77 -5.26
CA VAL A 10 28.50 6.74 -6.19
C VAL A 10 28.06 7.03 -7.63
N HIS A 11 26.86 6.59 -8.03
CA HIS A 11 26.37 6.66 -9.40
C HIS A 11 25.18 7.63 -9.54
N GLN A 12 25.40 8.91 -9.24
CA GLN A 12 24.33 9.93 -9.23
C GLN A 12 23.69 10.18 -10.61
N GLU A 13 24.42 9.95 -11.70
CA GLU A 13 23.93 10.13 -13.08
C GLU A 13 23.10 8.95 -13.59
N ARG A 14 23.17 7.80 -12.90
CA ARG A 14 22.47 6.55 -13.24
C ARG A 14 21.95 5.87 -11.98
N PRO A 15 21.10 6.55 -11.19
CA PRO A 15 20.60 5.96 -9.97
C PRO A 15 19.66 4.82 -10.31
N LEU A 16 19.54 3.88 -9.38
CA LEU A 16 18.58 2.80 -9.42
C LEU A 16 17.44 3.08 -8.45
N ALA A 17 16.23 2.61 -8.76
CA ALA A 17 15.08 2.67 -7.89
C ALA A 17 14.37 1.33 -7.84
N ILE A 18 13.67 1.10 -6.73
CA ILE A 18 12.86 -0.09 -6.51
C ILE A 18 11.39 0.27 -6.69
N VAL A 19 10.73 -0.50 -7.54
CA VAL A 19 9.29 -0.72 -7.53
C VAL A 19 9.04 -2.01 -6.77
N TYR A 20 8.09 -2.00 -5.84
CA TYR A 20 7.77 -3.17 -5.03
C TYR A 20 6.26 -3.44 -5.07
N HIS A 21 5.85 -4.62 -5.51
CA HIS A 21 4.43 -5.03 -5.47
C HIS A 21 4.09 -5.46 -4.04
N VAL A 22 3.18 -4.73 -3.39
CA VAL A 22 2.81 -4.95 -1.99
C VAL A 22 1.36 -4.57 -1.76
N GLY A 23 0.67 -5.34 -0.91
CA GLY A 23 -0.73 -5.08 -0.58
C GLY A 23 -1.70 -5.28 -1.74
N GLU A 24 -1.33 -6.10 -2.73
CA GLU A 24 -2.16 -6.47 -3.88
C GLU A 24 -3.05 -7.69 -3.59
N SER A 25 -2.45 -8.81 -3.16
CA SER A 25 -3.13 -10.04 -2.75
C SER A 25 -2.64 -10.46 -1.36
N PHE A 26 -3.55 -10.53 -0.39
CA PHE A 26 -3.19 -10.60 1.05
C PHE A 26 -4.25 -11.30 1.90
N TYR A 27 -4.94 -12.31 1.35
CA TYR A 27 -6.04 -13.00 2.05
C TYR A 27 -5.62 -13.79 3.29
N ASP A 28 -4.34 -14.18 3.37
CA ASP A 28 -3.72 -14.99 4.41
C ASP A 28 -2.98 -14.14 5.48
N LYS A 29 -3.27 -12.85 5.52
CA LYS A 29 -2.67 -11.86 6.42
C LYS A 29 -3.71 -10.87 6.91
N SER A 30 -3.50 -10.33 8.11
CA SER A 30 -4.35 -9.25 8.59
C SER A 30 -4.21 -7.98 7.74
N LEU A 31 -5.23 -7.13 7.76
CA LEU A 31 -5.19 -5.85 7.08
C LEU A 31 -4.09 -4.95 7.68
N GLU A 32 -3.92 -4.97 9.00
CA GLU A 32 -2.87 -4.21 9.69
C GLU A 32 -1.46 -4.59 9.19
N SER A 33 -1.17 -5.89 9.16
CA SER A 33 0.10 -6.44 8.67
C SER A 33 0.40 -6.05 7.23
N THR A 34 -0.62 -6.09 6.38
CA THR A 34 -0.47 -5.73 4.97
C THR A 34 -0.26 -4.22 4.79
N ILE A 35 -0.94 -3.38 5.59
CA ILE A 35 -0.70 -1.93 5.65
C ILE A 35 0.73 -1.63 6.14
N ARG A 36 1.18 -2.35 7.18
CA ARG A 36 2.55 -2.26 7.69
C ARG A 36 3.57 -2.57 6.60
N TRP A 37 3.38 -3.63 5.81
CA TRP A 37 4.30 -3.96 4.72
C TRP A 37 4.43 -2.82 3.71
N CYS A 38 3.32 -2.19 3.32
CA CYS A 38 3.35 -1.01 2.44
C CYS A 38 4.16 0.14 3.06
N HIS A 39 4.00 0.38 4.36
CA HIS A 39 4.73 1.46 5.03
C HIS A 39 6.23 1.14 5.17
N GLU A 40 6.57 -0.04 5.69
CA GLU A 40 7.96 -0.44 5.91
C GLU A 40 8.77 -0.43 4.61
N VAL A 41 8.21 -0.94 3.51
CA VAL A 41 8.94 -0.95 2.25
C VAL A 41 9.16 0.45 1.68
N ALA A 42 8.22 1.37 1.91
CA ALA A 42 8.42 2.78 1.60
C ALA A 42 9.49 3.43 2.49
N LEU A 43 9.47 3.17 3.81
CA LEU A 43 10.50 3.64 4.75
C LEU A 43 11.89 3.10 4.43
N MET A 44 11.97 1.88 3.89
CA MET A 44 13.22 1.30 3.40
C MET A 44 13.75 1.99 2.12
N GLY A 45 12.92 2.77 1.44
CA GLY A 45 13.30 3.57 0.27
C GLY A 45 12.73 3.06 -1.06
N ALA A 46 11.69 2.23 -1.05
CA ALA A 46 10.95 1.93 -2.28
C ALA A 46 10.32 3.22 -2.82
N ARG A 47 10.64 3.54 -4.07
CA ARG A 47 10.16 4.78 -4.71
C ARG A 47 8.74 4.61 -5.24
N ARG A 48 8.35 3.37 -5.55
CA ARG A 48 7.04 3.03 -6.09
C ARG A 48 6.49 1.77 -5.46
N LEU A 49 5.20 1.79 -5.12
CA LEU A 49 4.46 0.63 -4.66
C LEU A 49 3.47 0.22 -5.76
N GLY A 50 3.63 -1.00 -6.26
CA GLY A 50 2.66 -1.61 -7.16
C GLY A 50 1.37 -1.90 -6.40
N HIS A 51 0.24 -1.44 -6.94
CA HIS A 51 -1.12 -1.67 -6.48
C HIS A 51 -1.48 -1.02 -5.15
N ALA A 52 -0.82 -1.42 -4.06
CA ALA A 52 -1.07 -0.97 -2.68
C ALA A 52 -2.56 -0.96 -2.29
N ILE A 53 -3.33 -1.94 -2.80
CA ILE A 53 -4.81 -1.97 -2.71
C ILE A 53 -5.29 -1.86 -1.27
N VAL A 54 -4.59 -2.50 -0.34
CA VAL A 54 -4.91 -2.43 1.10
C VAL A 54 -4.96 -1.00 1.64
N LEU A 55 -4.25 -0.03 1.05
CA LEU A 55 -4.28 1.36 1.51
C LEU A 55 -5.53 2.12 1.05
N GLY A 56 -6.14 1.68 -0.06
CA GLY A 56 -7.28 2.36 -0.67
C GLY A 56 -8.63 1.68 -0.47
N LEU A 57 -8.63 0.36 -0.24
CA LEU A 57 -9.86 -0.45 -0.11
C LEU A 57 -10.51 -0.27 1.26
N ASP A 58 -11.83 -0.09 1.31
CA ASP A 58 -12.54 -0.03 2.60
C ASP A 58 -12.38 -1.35 3.38
N PRO A 59 -12.00 -1.32 4.66
CA PRO A 59 -11.77 -2.54 5.44
C PRO A 59 -12.98 -3.47 5.55
N ALA A 60 -14.21 -2.92 5.61
CA ALA A 60 -15.42 -3.74 5.67
C ALA A 60 -15.66 -4.47 4.33
N VAL A 61 -15.38 -3.80 3.20
CA VAL A 61 -15.40 -4.45 1.89
C VAL A 61 -14.32 -5.51 1.81
N ALA A 62 -13.10 -5.21 2.28
CA ALA A 62 -11.97 -6.12 2.22
C ALA A 62 -12.27 -7.48 2.87
N ILE A 63 -12.83 -7.48 4.09
CA ILE A 63 -13.17 -8.70 4.85
C ILE A 63 -14.41 -9.43 4.30
N ALA A 64 -15.30 -8.73 3.60
CA ALA A 64 -16.50 -9.33 3.03
C ALA A 64 -16.23 -10.12 1.73
N ARG A 65 -15.10 -9.87 1.05
CA ARG A 65 -14.75 -10.52 -0.24
C ARG A 65 -14.59 -12.03 -0.13
N ARG A 66 -14.06 -12.52 0.99
CA ARG A 66 -13.78 -13.94 1.19
C ARG A 66 -14.02 -14.34 2.64
N PRO A 67 -14.89 -15.34 2.91
CA PRO A 67 -15.11 -15.84 4.26
C PRO A 67 -13.79 -16.22 4.95
N PHE A 68 -13.65 -15.83 6.21
CA PHE A 68 -12.48 -16.10 7.06
C PHE A 68 -11.15 -15.52 6.54
N ALA A 69 -11.13 -14.71 5.49
CA ALA A 69 -9.91 -14.01 5.09
C ALA A 69 -9.52 -12.95 6.13
N HIS A 70 -8.22 -12.69 6.24
CA HIS A 70 -7.62 -11.66 7.09
C HIS A 70 -7.79 -11.82 8.60
N VAL A 71 -8.54 -12.83 9.07
CA VAL A 71 -8.71 -13.12 10.51
C VAL A 71 -7.57 -13.95 11.07
N GLN A 72 -6.78 -14.59 10.21
CA GLN A 72 -5.66 -15.44 10.60
C GLN A 72 -4.36 -14.94 9.97
N GLU A 73 -3.28 -15.04 10.73
CA GLU A 73 -1.92 -14.81 10.25
C GLU A 73 -0.91 -15.62 11.09
N PRO A 74 0.32 -15.85 10.59
CA PRO A 74 1.36 -16.51 11.39
C PRO A 74 1.71 -15.73 12.67
N VAL A 75 2.14 -16.42 13.71
CA VAL A 75 2.64 -15.83 14.95
C VAL A 75 3.79 -14.86 14.67
N SER A 76 4.68 -15.19 13.73
CA SER A 76 5.78 -14.30 13.32
C SER A 76 5.26 -12.97 12.78
N GLU A 77 4.23 -13.02 11.94
CA GLU A 77 3.59 -11.84 11.37
C GLU A 77 2.97 -10.96 12.45
N ARG A 78 2.25 -11.57 13.40
CA ARG A 78 1.64 -10.84 14.51
C ARG A 78 2.69 -10.20 15.42
N LEU A 79 3.80 -10.88 15.68
CA LEU A 79 4.92 -10.34 16.45
C LEU A 79 5.52 -9.10 15.76
N ASP A 80 5.69 -9.13 14.44
CA ASP A 80 6.18 -7.99 13.69
C ASP A 80 5.17 -6.83 13.68
N GLN A 81 3.87 -7.13 13.59
CA GLN A 81 2.83 -6.10 13.75
C GLN A 81 2.84 -5.45 15.13
N ILE A 82 3.05 -6.22 16.21
CA ILE A 82 3.16 -5.67 17.58
C ILE A 82 4.36 -4.73 17.67
N ARG A 83 5.53 -5.15 17.16
CA ARG A 83 6.75 -4.31 17.17
C ARG A 83 6.54 -3.01 16.42
N TYR A 84 5.90 -3.08 15.26
CA TYR A 84 5.53 -1.91 14.47
C TYR A 84 4.59 -0.98 15.25
N ASP A 85 3.55 -1.51 15.89
CA ASP A 85 2.61 -0.70 16.67
C ASP A 85 3.29 0.01 17.84
N LEU A 86 4.19 -0.69 18.55
CA LEU A 86 4.99 -0.10 19.63
C LEU A 86 5.96 0.96 19.11
N ALA A 87 6.63 0.71 17.98
CA ALA A 87 7.57 1.67 17.38
C ALA A 87 6.88 2.94 16.87
N HIS A 88 5.68 2.80 16.30
CA HIS A 88 4.90 3.90 15.71
C HIS A 88 3.77 4.42 16.59
N ARG A 89 3.71 4.03 17.88
CA ARG A 89 2.62 4.33 18.81
C ARG A 89 2.20 5.78 18.88
N GLN A 90 3.15 6.71 18.86
CA GLN A 90 2.85 8.15 18.91
C GLN A 90 2.17 8.63 17.62
N ALA A 91 2.62 8.14 16.46
CA ALA A 91 1.99 8.46 15.18
C ALA A 91 0.59 7.84 15.10
N LEU A 92 0.46 6.56 15.45
CA LEU A 92 -0.82 5.86 15.50
C LEU A 92 -1.85 6.57 16.39
N ARG A 93 -1.47 6.97 17.61
CA ARG A 93 -2.33 7.73 18.53
C ARG A 93 -2.77 9.07 17.97
N ARG A 94 -1.91 9.80 17.26
CA ARG A 94 -2.28 11.08 16.60
C ARG A 94 -3.34 10.91 15.53
N TYR A 95 -3.39 9.75 14.88
CA TYR A 95 -4.45 9.38 13.92
C TYR A 95 -5.66 8.73 14.60
N GLY A 96 -5.72 8.68 15.93
CA GLY A 96 -6.84 8.13 16.67
C GLY A 96 -6.84 6.60 16.75
N VAL A 97 -5.73 5.92 16.42
CA VAL A 97 -5.60 4.47 16.63
C VAL A 97 -5.26 4.21 18.10
N ALA A 98 -6.07 3.40 18.78
CA ALA A 98 -5.78 2.97 20.13
C ALA A 98 -4.56 2.03 20.15
N VAL A 99 -3.57 2.36 20.97
CA VAL A 99 -2.38 1.52 21.20
C VAL A 99 -2.25 1.31 22.70
N ASP A 100 -2.69 0.14 23.16
CA ASP A 100 -2.50 -0.34 24.52
C ASP A 100 -1.14 -1.05 24.62
N GLU A 101 -0.15 -0.32 25.14
CA GLU A 101 1.24 -0.80 25.20
C GLU A 101 1.37 -2.02 26.12
N ASP A 102 0.70 -2.02 27.27
CA ASP A 102 0.78 -3.10 28.25
C ASP A 102 0.15 -4.38 27.69
N ALA A 103 -1.02 -4.26 27.04
CA ALA A 103 -1.66 -5.40 26.38
C ALA A 103 -0.80 -5.97 25.25
N LEU A 104 -0.19 -5.11 24.43
CA LEU A 104 0.68 -5.52 23.31
C LEU A 104 1.95 -6.21 23.81
N LEU A 105 2.61 -5.68 24.85
CA LEU A 105 3.80 -6.30 25.44
C LEU A 105 3.48 -7.65 26.11
N ALA A 106 2.33 -7.75 26.78
CA ALA A 106 1.87 -9.00 27.35
C ALA A 106 1.54 -10.03 26.25
N GLU A 107 0.92 -9.61 25.14
CA GLU A 107 0.68 -10.45 23.98
C GLU A 107 1.98 -10.93 23.34
N GLU A 108 2.94 -10.03 23.11
CA GLU A 108 4.25 -10.35 22.54
C GLU A 108 4.97 -11.42 23.37
N LYS A 109 4.98 -11.27 24.71
CA LYS A 109 5.60 -12.23 25.63
C LYS A 109 4.99 -13.62 25.50
N ARG A 110 3.66 -13.73 25.37
CA ARG A 110 2.97 -15.02 25.16
C ARG A 110 3.30 -15.62 23.80
N LEU A 111 3.27 -14.81 22.74
CA LEU A 111 3.48 -15.27 21.36
C LEU A 111 4.92 -15.71 21.10
N ARG A 112 5.92 -15.12 21.77
CA ARG A 112 7.33 -15.54 21.68
C ARG A 112 7.59 -16.98 22.16
N GLN A 113 6.65 -17.58 22.89
CA GLN A 113 6.74 -18.98 23.34
C GLN A 113 6.20 -19.97 22.32
N ARG A 114 5.59 -19.48 21.24
CA ARG A 114 5.01 -20.28 20.15
C ARG A 114 5.93 -20.29 18.94
N LYS A 115 5.80 -21.29 18.07
CA LYS A 115 6.53 -21.31 16.80
C LYS A 115 5.98 -20.23 15.86
N GLY A 116 6.86 -19.63 15.05
CA GLY A 116 6.49 -18.51 14.19
C GLY A 116 5.47 -18.86 13.09
N ASP A 117 5.44 -20.11 12.65
CA ASP A 117 4.53 -20.65 11.64
C ASP A 117 3.18 -21.10 12.21
N GLU A 118 3.01 -21.15 13.55
CA GLU A 118 1.70 -21.32 14.15
C GLU A 118 0.80 -20.14 13.82
N VAL A 119 -0.52 -20.37 13.82
CA VAL A 119 -1.50 -19.34 13.46
C VAL A 119 -2.03 -18.63 14.71
N VAL A 120 -2.24 -17.32 14.59
CA VAL A 120 -3.10 -16.53 15.49
C VAL A 120 -4.40 -16.19 14.78
N GLU A 121 -5.51 -16.20 15.52
CA GLU A 121 -6.81 -15.78 15.03
C GLU A 121 -7.26 -14.52 15.75
N ARG A 122 -7.67 -13.51 14.98
CA ARG A 122 -8.14 -12.21 15.44
C ARG A 122 -9.36 -11.84 14.61
N PRO A 123 -10.59 -12.01 15.13
CA PRO A 123 -11.79 -11.55 14.43
C PRO A 123 -11.84 -10.02 14.34
N PHE A 124 -12.62 -9.49 13.40
CA PHE A 124 -12.82 -8.05 13.25
C PHE A 124 -14.00 -7.56 14.09
N THR A 125 -13.80 -6.42 14.74
CA THR A 125 -14.85 -5.63 15.40
C THR A 125 -15.05 -4.33 14.63
N PRO A 126 -16.20 -3.64 14.76
CA PRO A 126 -16.40 -2.32 14.17
C PRO A 126 -15.29 -1.33 14.54
N GLN A 127 -14.84 -1.34 15.80
CA GLN A 127 -13.73 -0.50 16.26
C GLN A 127 -12.42 -0.85 15.54
N ARG A 128 -12.08 -2.13 15.39
CA ARG A 128 -10.87 -2.55 14.68
C ARG A 128 -10.89 -2.11 13.21
N LEU A 129 -12.04 -2.18 12.55
CA LEU A 129 -12.19 -1.67 11.19
C LEU A 129 -12.02 -0.14 11.12
N ALA A 130 -12.50 0.60 12.11
CA ALA A 130 -12.25 2.04 12.22
C ALA A 130 -10.76 2.34 12.40
N ASP A 131 -10.07 1.62 13.29
CA ASP A 131 -8.62 1.75 13.50
C ASP A 131 -7.83 1.46 12.21
N ILE A 132 -8.25 0.47 11.43
CA ILE A 132 -7.62 0.14 10.14
C ILE A 132 -7.77 1.30 9.15
N ARG A 133 -8.93 1.97 9.09
CA ARG A 133 -9.10 3.16 8.25
C ARG A 133 -8.15 4.29 8.62
N GLN A 134 -7.86 4.45 9.92
CA GLN A 134 -6.90 5.43 10.41
C GLN A 134 -5.45 5.03 10.11
N ARG A 135 -5.12 3.73 10.19
CA ARG A 135 -3.80 3.22 9.76
C ARG A 135 -3.57 3.45 8.26
N GLN A 136 -4.58 3.21 7.43
CA GLN A 136 -4.52 3.53 6.00
C GLN A 136 -4.24 5.03 5.78
N GLN A 137 -4.90 5.90 6.55
CA GLN A 137 -4.72 7.35 6.45
C GLN A 137 -3.30 7.78 6.84
N LEU A 138 -2.81 7.30 8.00
CA LEU A 138 -1.43 7.51 8.44
C LEU A 138 -0.43 7.12 7.36
N VAL A 139 -0.56 5.91 6.81
CA VAL A 139 0.40 5.41 5.83
C VAL A 139 0.32 6.20 4.52
N LEU A 140 -0.88 6.54 4.03
CA LEU A 140 -1.02 7.37 2.83
C LEU A 140 -0.38 8.76 3.01
N ASP A 141 -0.52 9.39 4.18
CA ASP A 141 0.14 10.66 4.51
C ASP A 141 1.66 10.51 4.55
N ASP A 142 2.17 9.44 5.16
CA ASP A 142 3.60 9.16 5.18
C ASP A 142 4.16 8.87 3.78
N LEU A 143 3.44 8.12 2.94
CA LEU A 143 3.83 7.90 1.53
C LEU A 143 3.89 9.21 0.76
N ALA A 144 2.92 10.11 0.95
CA ALA A 144 2.92 11.43 0.33
C ALA A 144 4.15 12.26 0.76
N ARG A 145 4.47 12.26 2.06
CA ARG A 145 5.64 12.94 2.64
C ARG A 145 6.97 12.36 2.14
N LEU A 146 7.04 11.04 1.98
CA LEU A 146 8.22 10.34 1.44
C LEU A 146 8.36 10.53 -0.08
N GLY A 147 7.33 11.04 -0.75
CA GLY A 147 7.28 11.14 -2.20
C GLY A 147 7.09 9.80 -2.90
N THR A 148 6.71 8.74 -2.18
CA THR A 148 6.47 7.40 -2.72
C THR A 148 5.25 7.41 -3.64
N VAL A 149 5.38 6.81 -4.81
CA VAL A 149 4.32 6.73 -5.83
C VAL A 149 3.54 5.43 -5.65
N ILE A 150 2.22 5.49 -5.69
CA ILE A 150 1.37 4.32 -5.87
C ILE A 150 1.12 4.13 -7.36
N GLU A 151 1.41 2.94 -7.88
CA GLU A 151 1.06 2.54 -9.24
C GLU A 151 -0.28 1.80 -9.18
N CYS A 152 -1.36 2.49 -9.56
CA CYS A 152 -2.69 1.95 -9.56
C CYS A 152 -2.99 1.32 -10.92
N CYS A 153 -3.34 0.04 -10.93
CA CYS A 153 -3.58 -0.74 -12.15
C CYS A 153 -5.05 -1.22 -12.16
N PRO A 154 -6.02 -0.40 -12.58
CA PRO A 154 -7.45 -0.67 -12.37
C PRO A 154 -7.92 -2.08 -12.75
N THR A 155 -7.61 -2.54 -13.97
CA THR A 155 -8.02 -3.88 -14.42
C THR A 155 -7.32 -4.97 -13.61
N GLY A 156 -6.01 -4.87 -13.41
CA GLY A 156 -5.23 -5.84 -12.63
C GLY A 156 -5.72 -5.92 -11.18
N ASN A 157 -5.92 -4.77 -10.52
CA ASN A 157 -6.48 -4.68 -9.18
C ASN A 157 -7.84 -5.36 -9.06
N ARG A 158 -8.72 -5.17 -10.05
CA ARG A 158 -10.05 -5.79 -10.06
C ARG A 158 -9.95 -7.31 -10.19
N LEU A 159 -9.14 -7.79 -11.13
CA LEU A 159 -9.06 -9.21 -11.50
C LEU A 159 -8.24 -10.01 -10.49
N ILE A 160 -7.06 -9.53 -10.09
CA ILE A 160 -6.15 -10.24 -9.17
C ILE A 160 -6.64 -10.15 -7.74
N ALA A 161 -6.99 -8.95 -7.28
CA ALA A 161 -7.42 -8.74 -5.89
C ALA A 161 -8.91 -8.99 -5.68
N GLY A 162 -9.64 -9.41 -6.72
CA GLY A 162 -11.06 -9.78 -6.63
C GLY A 162 -11.94 -8.66 -6.08
N ILE A 163 -11.74 -7.42 -6.53
CA ILE A 163 -12.59 -6.29 -6.14
C ILE A 163 -13.88 -6.37 -6.97
N PRO A 164 -15.05 -6.66 -6.36
CA PRO A 164 -16.23 -7.05 -7.14
C PRO A 164 -16.94 -5.85 -7.78
N ASP A 165 -16.86 -4.66 -7.16
CA ASP A 165 -17.57 -3.47 -7.58
C ASP A 165 -16.58 -2.30 -7.82
N PRO A 166 -16.58 -1.66 -8.99
CA PRO A 166 -15.77 -0.48 -9.27
C PRO A 166 -15.89 0.66 -8.24
N ARG A 167 -17.02 0.79 -7.55
CA ARG A 167 -17.24 1.80 -6.50
C ARG A 167 -16.36 1.59 -5.28
N HIS A 168 -15.89 0.36 -5.06
CA HIS A 168 -14.98 0.03 -3.96
C HIS A 168 -13.51 0.03 -4.39
N HIS A 169 -13.21 0.34 -5.65
CA HIS A 169 -11.85 0.31 -6.15
C HIS A 169 -10.97 1.35 -5.42
N PRO A 170 -9.73 1.00 -5.01
CA PRO A 170 -8.88 1.87 -4.20
C PRO A 170 -8.49 3.20 -4.89
N VAL A 171 -8.63 3.28 -6.22
CA VAL A 171 -8.36 4.50 -7.00
C VAL A 171 -9.15 5.70 -6.49
N HIS A 172 -10.38 5.50 -5.99
CA HIS A 172 -11.21 6.59 -5.45
C HIS A 172 -10.51 7.28 -4.29
N ARG A 173 -9.98 6.49 -3.35
CA ARG A 173 -9.25 7.01 -2.20
C ARG A 173 -7.91 7.60 -2.61
N PHE A 174 -7.19 6.98 -3.53
CA PHE A 174 -5.90 7.51 -4.00
C PHE A 174 -6.05 8.85 -4.73
N LEU A 175 -7.09 9.03 -5.54
CA LEU A 175 -7.37 10.29 -6.21
C LEU A 175 -7.78 11.38 -5.23
N ALA A 176 -8.58 11.06 -4.22
CA ALA A 176 -8.99 12.00 -3.18
C ALA A 176 -7.87 12.40 -2.20
N HIS A 177 -6.83 11.57 -2.07
CA HIS A 177 -5.66 11.82 -1.22
C HIS A 177 -4.55 12.56 -1.98
N PRO A 178 -3.69 13.38 -1.37
CA PRO A 178 -2.54 14.00 -2.04
C PRO A 178 -1.37 13.05 -2.37
N VAL A 179 -1.52 11.73 -2.22
CA VAL A 179 -0.43 10.77 -2.46
C VAL A 179 0.00 10.81 -3.94
N ASN A 180 1.29 10.60 -4.22
CA ASN A 180 1.75 10.48 -5.59
C ASN A 180 1.12 9.23 -6.22
N LEU A 181 0.52 9.40 -7.40
CA LEU A 181 -0.27 8.38 -8.05
C LEU A 181 0.05 8.33 -9.54
N ALA A 182 0.18 7.12 -10.08
CA ALA A 182 0.23 6.85 -11.50
C ALA A 182 -0.84 5.81 -11.86
N ILE A 183 -1.47 5.95 -13.01
CA ILE A 183 -2.33 4.92 -13.61
C ILE A 183 -1.44 4.08 -14.52
N CYS A 184 -1.48 2.76 -14.36
CA CYS A 184 -0.62 1.82 -15.04
C CYS A 184 -1.43 0.63 -15.57
N THR A 185 -0.90 -0.08 -16.57
CA THR A 185 -1.52 -1.29 -17.13
C THR A 185 -1.15 -2.56 -16.39
N ASP A 186 -0.06 -2.53 -15.62
CA ASP A 186 0.61 -3.71 -15.09
C ASP A 186 0.98 -4.69 -16.22
N ASN A 187 0.19 -5.74 -16.44
CA ASN A 187 0.41 -6.77 -17.45
C ASN A 187 -0.58 -6.67 -18.64
N PRO A 188 -0.42 -5.71 -19.58
CA PRO A 188 -1.42 -5.41 -20.60
C PRO A 188 -1.76 -6.60 -21.51
N GLY A 189 -0.77 -7.45 -21.82
CA GLY A 189 -0.98 -8.67 -22.62
C GLY A 189 -1.85 -9.72 -21.93
N ASN A 190 -1.75 -9.84 -20.60
CA ASN A 190 -2.56 -10.79 -19.82
C ASN A 190 -4.00 -10.29 -19.64
N PHE A 191 -4.19 -8.98 -19.55
CA PHE A 191 -5.49 -8.37 -19.30
C PHE A 191 -6.20 -7.87 -20.55
N ALA A 192 -5.57 -7.99 -21.73
CA ALA A 192 -6.05 -7.45 -23.00
C ALA A 192 -6.50 -5.97 -22.88
N THR A 193 -5.66 -5.16 -22.24
CA THR A 193 -5.91 -3.75 -21.93
C THR A 193 -4.76 -2.87 -22.42
N THR A 194 -5.04 -1.60 -22.68
CA THR A 194 -4.04 -0.55 -22.96
C THR A 194 -4.04 0.50 -21.86
N LEU A 195 -3.03 1.38 -21.84
CA LEU A 195 -3.02 2.50 -20.90
C LEU A 195 -4.23 3.44 -21.12
N ALA A 196 -4.68 3.58 -22.37
CA ALA A 196 -5.87 4.37 -22.69
C ALA A 196 -7.14 3.74 -22.09
N ASP A 197 -7.24 2.42 -22.10
CA ASP A 197 -8.37 1.69 -21.49
C ASP A 197 -8.38 1.86 -19.96
N GLU A 198 -7.22 1.78 -19.30
CA GLU A 198 -7.12 2.01 -17.85
C GLU A 198 -7.51 3.44 -17.46
N ILE A 199 -7.08 4.45 -18.24
CA ILE A 199 -7.48 5.85 -18.04
C ILE A 199 -8.98 6.01 -18.28
N GLY A 200 -9.50 5.43 -19.37
CA GLY A 200 -10.92 5.44 -19.71
C GLY A 200 -11.76 4.80 -18.60
N TRP A 201 -11.29 3.70 -18.01
CA TRP A 201 -11.92 3.05 -16.87
C TRP A 201 -12.00 3.98 -15.67
N VAL A 202 -10.92 4.69 -15.33
CA VAL A 202 -10.91 5.65 -14.21
C VAL A 202 -11.89 6.80 -14.47
N LEU A 203 -11.92 7.35 -15.69
CA LEU A 203 -12.86 8.42 -16.05
C LEU A 203 -14.31 7.96 -15.98
N HIS A 204 -14.60 6.72 -16.39
CA HIS A 204 -15.96 6.18 -16.38
C HIS A 204 -16.49 5.91 -14.97
N HIS A 205 -15.63 5.46 -14.05
CA HIS A 205 -16.08 4.99 -12.72
C HIS A 205 -15.88 6.02 -11.61
N THR A 206 -15.17 7.12 -11.87
CA THR A 206 -14.96 8.21 -10.91
C THR A 206 -15.71 9.47 -11.33
N HIS A 207 -15.71 10.51 -10.50
CA HIS A 207 -16.27 11.82 -10.84
C HIS A 207 -15.28 12.73 -11.59
N TYR A 208 -14.11 12.20 -11.99
CA TYR A 208 -13.08 12.99 -12.65
C TYR A 208 -13.37 13.14 -14.15
N THR A 209 -13.09 14.33 -14.68
CA THR A 209 -12.99 14.57 -16.12
C THR A 209 -11.53 14.39 -16.56
N SER A 210 -11.28 14.30 -17.87
CA SER A 210 -9.91 14.22 -18.39
C SER A 210 -9.04 15.39 -17.91
N GLN A 211 -9.62 16.59 -17.80
CA GLN A 211 -8.93 17.79 -17.34
C GLN A 211 -8.61 17.72 -15.84
N THR A 212 -9.57 17.36 -14.99
CA THR A 212 -9.33 17.29 -13.54
C THR A 212 -8.43 16.11 -13.19
N LEU A 213 -8.49 15.00 -13.93
CA LEU A 213 -7.60 13.86 -13.77
C LEU A 213 -6.17 14.23 -14.15
N LEU A 214 -5.96 14.91 -15.27
CA LEU A 214 -4.65 15.42 -15.68
C LEU A 214 -4.09 16.41 -14.64
N ALA A 215 -4.92 17.31 -14.12
CA ALA A 215 -4.51 18.23 -13.06
C ALA A 215 -4.09 17.49 -11.78
N ARG A 216 -4.81 16.43 -11.40
CA ARG A 216 -4.51 15.62 -10.21
C ARG A 216 -3.23 14.79 -10.37
N LEU A 217 -3.04 14.15 -11.52
CA LEU A 217 -1.93 13.21 -11.75
C LEU A 217 -0.65 13.93 -12.22
N GLY A 218 -0.79 15.03 -12.96
CA GLY A 218 0.32 15.76 -13.57
C GLY A 218 1.09 14.92 -14.60
N ASN A 219 2.28 15.38 -14.97
CA ASN A 219 3.17 14.65 -15.87
C ASN A 219 3.89 13.52 -15.10
N PRO A 220 3.68 12.23 -15.44
CA PRO A 220 4.29 11.10 -14.72
C PRO A 220 5.82 11.07 -14.85
N ARG A 221 6.43 11.78 -15.82
CA ARG A 221 7.89 11.92 -15.94
C ARG A 221 8.53 12.58 -14.72
N ARG A 222 7.76 13.34 -13.92
CA ARG A 222 8.25 13.90 -12.64
C ARG A 222 8.70 12.83 -11.64
N PHE A 223 8.24 11.59 -11.82
CA PHE A 223 8.62 10.44 -11.01
C PHE A 223 9.75 9.60 -11.64
N GLY A 224 10.27 10.02 -12.80
CA GLY A 224 11.41 9.40 -13.45
C GLY A 224 12.68 9.55 -12.63
N LEU A 225 13.64 8.67 -12.87
CA LEU A 225 15.00 8.83 -12.37
C LEU A 225 15.74 9.84 -13.26
N PRO A 226 16.63 10.67 -12.68
CA PRO A 226 17.49 11.51 -13.50
C PRO A 226 18.33 10.61 -14.40
N TYR A 227 18.29 10.90 -15.70
CA TYR A 227 19.25 10.37 -16.65
C TYR A 227 20.27 11.48 -16.89
N GLY A 228 21.55 11.19 -16.68
CA GLY A 228 22.62 12.09 -17.12
C GLY A 228 22.41 12.42 -18.59
N GLU A 229 22.41 13.71 -18.93
CA GLU A 229 22.39 14.13 -20.32
C GLU A 229 23.64 13.55 -20.99
N HIS A 230 23.47 12.49 -21.77
CA HIS A 230 24.44 12.18 -22.79
C HIS A 230 24.34 13.31 -23.80
N THR A 231 25.18 14.33 -23.63
CA THR A 231 25.55 15.24 -24.71
C THR A 231 26.10 14.33 -25.82
N MET A 232 25.25 14.01 -26.79
CA MET A 232 25.74 13.49 -28.06
C MET A 232 26.48 14.67 -28.70
N LEU A 233 27.80 14.70 -28.49
CA LEU A 233 28.74 15.43 -29.33
C LEU A 233 28.76 14.82 -30.73
#